data_AF-A0A5D2QHE9-F1
#
_entry.id   AF-A0A5D2QHE9-F1
#
_cell.length_a   1.000
_cell.length_b   1.000
_cell.length_c   1.000
_cell.angle_alpha   90.00
_cell.angle_beta   90.00
_cell.angle_gamma   90.00
#
_symmetry.space_group_name_H-M   'P 1'
#
loop_
_entity.id
_entity.type
_entity.pdbx_description
1 polymer ?
#
loop_
_entity_poly.entity_id
_entity_poly.type
_entity_poly.pdbx_seq_one_letter_code
_entity_poly.pdbx_strand_id
1 'polypeptide(L)'
;MALSISRRVVRSFGSLSALGFREYPTVAGRSFQASDLSGRIAGDNLLHAECFSLSKGGPSFLGFRRFSTTILTPDSNGGAFPSDLLSSKTVLTPERTIGLYEDLVVPVTNFHNEDHGLMVLAGDVFDVPIRKDIIHRVVRWQLAKRQQGTHSTKTISEVSGTGRKPWQQKGLGRARHGSLRGPQFRGGATMHGPKPRSHAFKLNKKVRRLGLKIALSACAAEGKLLVFEDLEVPTHKTKNIVNYVNQMENTKKLLLVDGGPINEKLKLATQNLHYVNVLPSIGLNVYSILQHDTLVMSRDAVNRIVERMHTPISR
;
A
#
# COMPACT_ATOMS: atom_id res chain seq x y z
N MET A 1 4.95 48.65 -48.72
CA MET A 1 4.89 47.22 -49.07
C MET A 1 6.30 46.64 -48.90
N ALA A 2 6.53 45.85 -47.87
CA ALA A 2 7.85 45.27 -47.59
C ALA A 2 7.72 43.74 -47.57
N LEU A 3 8.39 43.11 -48.54
CA LEU A 3 8.51 41.67 -48.70
C LEU A 3 9.64 41.16 -47.77
N SER A 4 9.40 40.07 -47.03
CA SER A 4 10.46 39.32 -46.36
C SER A 4 10.24 37.80 -46.47
N ILE A 5 10.84 37.24 -47.53
CA ILE A 5 11.68 36.04 -47.61
C ILE A 5 11.43 34.95 -46.54
N SER A 6 10.81 33.83 -46.96
CA SER A 6 10.78 32.57 -46.21
C SER A 6 12.01 31.71 -46.53
N ARG A 7 12.73 31.22 -45.51
CA ARG A 7 13.77 30.19 -45.64
C ARG A 7 13.19 28.80 -45.35
N ARG A 8 13.33 27.89 -46.33
CA ARG A 8 13.21 26.43 -46.19
C ARG A 8 14.32 25.89 -45.28
N VAL A 9 14.01 24.91 -44.44
CA VAL A 9 14.93 23.78 -44.16
C VAL A 9 14.12 22.48 -44.11
N VAL A 10 14.48 21.58 -45.01
CA VAL A 10 14.05 20.19 -45.13
C VAL A 10 14.87 19.35 -44.16
N ARG A 11 14.24 18.43 -43.42
CA ARG A 11 14.93 17.27 -42.83
C ARG A 11 14.15 15.99 -43.12
N SER A 12 14.83 15.14 -43.87
CA SER A 12 14.57 13.73 -44.17
C SER A 12 14.50 12.88 -42.90
N PHE A 13 13.56 11.94 -42.85
CA PHE A 13 13.67 10.74 -42.02
C PHE A 13 13.64 9.51 -42.89
N GLY A 14 14.77 8.81 -42.90
CA GLY A 14 14.95 7.50 -43.51
C GLY A 14 14.33 6.40 -42.64
N SER A 15 13.81 5.40 -43.34
CA SER A 15 13.39 4.09 -42.86
C SER A 15 14.55 3.30 -42.24
N LEU A 16 14.24 2.37 -41.32
CA LEU A 16 14.76 1.00 -41.34
C LEU A 16 14.10 0.10 -40.26
N SER A 17 13.69 -1.10 -40.71
CA SER A 17 13.63 -2.43 -40.04
C SER A 17 12.98 -2.57 -38.65
N ALA A 18 11.87 -3.32 -38.49
CA ALA A 18 11.74 -4.80 -38.53
C ALA A 18 12.35 -5.52 -37.32
N LEU A 19 11.58 -6.48 -36.76
CA LEU A 19 11.80 -7.44 -35.64
C LEU A 19 10.67 -7.25 -34.61
N GLY A 20 9.89 -8.23 -34.17
CA GLY A 20 9.82 -9.66 -34.39
C GLY A 20 8.72 -10.17 -33.45
N PHE A 21 7.76 -10.92 -33.97
CA PHE A 21 6.70 -11.58 -33.20
C PHE A 21 7.33 -12.56 -32.21
N ARG A 22 6.95 -12.49 -30.93
CA ARG A 22 7.31 -13.49 -29.91
C ARG A 22 6.06 -14.26 -29.51
N GLU A 23 6.06 -15.54 -29.88
CA GLU A 23 5.07 -16.54 -29.51
C GLU A 23 5.12 -16.86 -28.00
N TYR A 24 3.95 -17.10 -27.42
CA TYR A 24 3.78 -17.61 -26.06
C TYR A 24 3.75 -19.15 -26.10
N PRO A 25 4.47 -19.88 -25.23
CA PRO A 25 4.28 -21.31 -25.13
C PRO A 25 3.06 -21.63 -24.25
N THR A 26 2.14 -22.37 -24.84
CA THR A 26 0.98 -23.01 -24.26
C THR A 26 1.41 -24.06 -23.23
N VAL A 27 1.02 -23.91 -21.97
CA VAL A 27 1.20 -24.96 -20.95
C VAL A 27 0.08 -25.98 -21.13
N ALA A 28 0.48 -27.19 -21.55
CA ALA A 28 -0.38 -28.36 -21.65
C ALA A 28 -0.91 -28.76 -20.26
N GLY A 29 -2.22 -28.98 -20.18
CA GLY A 29 -2.87 -29.54 -19.00
C GLY A 29 -2.47 -30.99 -18.78
N ARG A 30 -2.06 -31.30 -17.54
CA ARG A 30 -2.06 -32.66 -17.01
C ARG A 30 -3.22 -32.80 -16.04
N SER A 31 -4.17 -33.63 -16.44
CA SER A 31 -5.23 -34.19 -15.63
C SER A 31 -4.63 -35.06 -14.51
N PHE A 32 -4.88 -34.73 -13.25
CA PHE A 32 -4.77 -35.67 -12.16
C PHE A 32 -6.12 -36.35 -11.98
N GLN A 33 -6.18 -37.65 -12.28
CA GLN A 33 -7.29 -38.51 -11.94
C GLN A 33 -7.25 -38.81 -10.44
N ALA A 34 -8.41 -38.68 -9.81
CA ALA A 34 -8.71 -39.26 -8.51
C ALA A 34 -9.06 -40.74 -8.68
N SER A 35 -8.59 -41.58 -7.77
CA SER A 35 -9.21 -42.86 -7.43
C SER A 35 -8.76 -43.31 -6.05
N ASP A 36 -9.70 -43.20 -5.12
CA ASP A 36 -10.06 -44.13 -4.04
C ASP A 36 -9.04 -45.18 -3.60
N LEU A 37 -8.82 -45.27 -2.28
CA LEU A 37 -8.91 -46.54 -1.56
C LEU A 37 -9.35 -46.30 -0.10
N SER A 38 -10.57 -46.74 0.17
CA SER A 38 -11.19 -46.92 1.47
C SER A 38 -10.61 -48.12 2.22
N GLY A 39 -10.49 -48.02 3.54
CA GLY A 39 -10.27 -49.16 4.42
C GLY A 39 -10.41 -48.80 5.90
N ARG A 40 -11.60 -49.00 6.47
CA ARG A 40 -11.89 -48.97 7.92
C ARG A 40 -11.23 -50.18 8.61
N ILE A 41 -10.91 -50.06 9.91
CA ILE A 41 -11.44 -50.88 11.03
C ILE A 41 -10.86 -50.35 12.37
N ALA A 42 -11.70 -50.47 13.41
CA ALA A 42 -11.61 -50.19 14.85
C ALA A 42 -10.25 -50.48 15.53
N GLY A 43 -9.91 -50.03 16.74
CA GLY A 43 -10.64 -49.45 17.87
C GLY A 43 -9.73 -49.56 19.11
N ASP A 44 -10.05 -48.78 20.15
CA ASP A 44 -9.76 -48.99 21.58
C ASP A 44 -8.30 -49.19 22.06
N ASN A 45 -7.75 -48.21 22.79
CA ASN A 45 -7.71 -48.24 24.26
C ASN A 45 -6.76 -47.20 24.89
N LEU A 46 -7.31 -46.54 25.92
CA LEU A 46 -6.64 -45.77 26.96
C LEU A 46 -5.77 -46.65 27.86
N LEU A 47 -4.82 -46.01 28.56
CA LEU A 47 -4.43 -46.13 29.98
C LEU A 47 -2.90 -45.90 30.09
N HIS A 48 -2.41 -44.86 30.76
CA HIS A 48 -2.37 -44.53 32.20
C HIS A 48 -1.00 -44.85 32.82
N ALA A 49 -0.67 -43.98 33.77
CA ALA A 49 0.57 -43.72 34.50
C ALA A 49 1.17 -44.85 35.37
N GLU A 50 2.28 -44.46 36.01
CA GLU A 50 2.95 -44.96 37.24
C GLU A 50 4.30 -45.67 36.99
N CYS A 51 5.44 -45.06 37.35
CA CYS A 51 6.00 -44.77 38.68
C CYS A 51 6.39 -46.03 39.46
N PHE A 52 7.69 -46.25 39.66
CA PHE A 52 8.20 -47.18 40.67
C PHE A 52 9.45 -46.61 41.35
N SER A 53 9.42 -46.66 42.68
CA SER A 53 10.49 -46.34 43.61
C SER A 53 10.84 -47.58 44.43
N LEU A 54 12.11 -47.78 44.77
CA LEU A 54 12.69 -48.65 45.83
C LEU A 54 14.21 -48.40 45.79
N SER A 55 15.06 -48.39 46.84
CA SER A 55 14.96 -48.69 48.27
C SER A 55 16.21 -48.12 48.99
N LYS A 56 16.12 -47.92 50.32
CA LYS A 56 17.13 -47.36 51.24
C LYS A 56 18.34 -48.28 51.54
N GLY A 57 19.49 -47.65 51.85
CA GLY A 57 20.59 -48.21 52.68
C GLY A 57 21.82 -47.28 52.72
N GLY A 58 22.32 -46.90 53.90
CA GLY A 58 23.63 -46.22 54.11
C GLY A 58 24.41 -46.92 55.22
N PRO A 59 25.53 -46.39 55.79
CA PRO A 59 26.35 -45.21 55.42
C PRO A 59 27.89 -45.53 55.36
N SER A 60 28.73 -44.50 55.19
CA SER A 60 30.11 -44.29 55.76
C SER A 60 31.28 -43.94 54.81
N PHE A 61 31.82 -42.72 55.07
CA PHE A 61 33.23 -42.26 55.11
C PHE A 61 34.11 -42.06 53.84
N LEU A 62 34.54 -40.78 53.73
CA LEU A 62 35.83 -40.21 53.29
C LEU A 62 36.26 -40.24 51.80
N GLY A 63 36.48 -39.04 51.27
CA GLY A 63 37.29 -38.82 50.06
C GLY A 63 37.19 -37.42 49.47
N PHE A 64 37.73 -36.40 50.14
CA PHE A 64 38.03 -35.11 49.50
C PHE A 64 39.14 -35.28 48.46
N ARG A 65 38.95 -34.84 47.21
CA ARG A 65 40.04 -34.23 46.42
C ARG A 65 39.51 -33.13 45.50
N ARG A 66 39.88 -31.91 45.89
CA ARG A 66 39.89 -30.68 45.09
C ARG A 66 40.80 -30.87 43.87
N PHE A 67 40.39 -30.36 42.73
CA PHE A 67 41.28 -29.59 41.87
C PHE A 67 40.59 -28.28 41.49
N SER A 68 40.96 -27.26 42.25
CA SER A 68 40.91 -25.87 41.83
C SER A 68 42.26 -25.58 41.18
N THR A 69 42.26 -24.89 40.05
CA THR A 69 43.40 -24.08 39.62
C THR A 69 42.89 -22.68 39.34
N THR A 70 43.04 -21.84 40.37
CA THR A 70 43.03 -20.39 40.28
C THR A 70 44.27 -19.91 39.53
N ILE A 71 44.09 -19.03 38.55
CA ILE A 71 45.04 -17.94 38.31
C ILE A 71 44.22 -16.65 38.19
N LEU A 72 44.31 -15.84 39.24
CA LEU A 72 44.00 -14.41 39.29
C LEU A 72 45.34 -13.72 38.93
N THR A 73 45.46 -12.61 38.19
CA THR A 73 44.76 -11.30 38.14
C THR A 73 45.61 -10.42 37.18
N PRO A 74 45.53 -9.08 37.19
CA PRO A 74 44.45 -8.15 36.85
C PRO A 74 44.85 -7.28 35.63
N ASP A 75 43.92 -6.56 35.02
CA ASP A 75 44.09 -5.17 34.53
C ASP A 75 43.00 -4.79 33.50
N SER A 76 42.79 -3.48 33.43
CA SER A 76 41.72 -2.70 32.82
C SER A 76 41.25 -3.06 31.41
N ASN A 77 39.97 -2.75 31.18
CA ASN A 77 39.24 -2.52 29.93
C ASN A 77 38.39 -3.67 29.39
N GLY A 78 37.07 -3.44 29.45
CA GLY A 78 36.07 -3.90 28.49
C GLY A 78 36.11 -5.39 28.15
N GLY A 79 35.36 -6.19 28.90
CA GLY A 79 34.93 -7.51 28.44
C GLY A 79 33.97 -7.37 27.25
N ALA A 80 34.49 -6.96 26.10
CA ALA A 80 33.80 -7.10 24.84
C ALA A 80 33.79 -8.60 24.50
N PHE A 81 32.60 -9.15 24.28
CA PHE A 81 32.47 -10.48 23.70
C PHE A 81 33.38 -10.55 22.46
N PRO A 82 34.22 -11.59 22.32
CA PRO A 82 35.15 -11.68 21.20
C PRO A 82 34.36 -11.63 19.88
N SER A 83 34.59 -10.59 19.09
CA SER A 83 33.96 -10.36 17.79
C SER A 83 34.19 -11.51 16.82
N ASP A 84 35.25 -12.29 17.05
CA ASP A 84 35.65 -13.43 16.24
C ASP A 84 34.72 -14.64 16.40
N LEU A 85 33.88 -14.67 17.45
CA LEU A 85 32.82 -15.65 17.64
C LEU A 85 31.49 -15.23 16.99
N LEU A 86 31.38 -13.99 16.52
CA LEU A 86 30.24 -13.55 15.73
C LEU A 86 30.43 -14.05 14.30
N SER A 87 29.73 -15.13 13.96
CA SER A 87 29.66 -15.58 12.57
C SER A 87 29.08 -14.46 11.71
N SER A 88 29.87 -13.94 10.76
CA SER A 88 29.44 -12.99 9.73
C SER A 88 28.54 -13.62 8.67
N LYS A 89 28.15 -14.89 8.88
CA LYS A 89 27.28 -15.63 7.99
C LYS A 89 25.92 -14.94 8.00
N THR A 90 25.57 -14.31 6.89
CA THR A 90 24.24 -13.78 6.61
C THR A 90 23.26 -14.92 6.84
N VAL A 91 22.54 -14.88 7.98
CA VAL A 91 21.42 -15.78 8.21
C VAL A 91 20.37 -15.36 7.19
N LEU A 92 20.19 -16.17 6.15
CA LEU A 92 19.00 -16.08 5.32
C LEU A 92 17.83 -16.40 6.25
N THR A 93 17.21 -15.35 6.78
CA THR A 93 15.91 -15.49 7.41
C THR A 93 15.00 -16.17 6.39
N PRO A 94 14.26 -17.22 6.79
CA PRO A 94 13.36 -17.89 5.86
C PRO A 94 12.45 -16.83 5.23
N GLU A 95 12.22 -16.94 3.92
CA GLU A 95 11.31 -16.02 3.25
C GLU A 95 9.98 -16.02 4.00
N ARG A 96 9.67 -14.89 4.63
CA ARG A 96 8.51 -14.76 5.49
C ARG A 96 7.26 -15.02 4.65
N THR A 97 6.45 -15.99 5.07
CA THR A 97 5.17 -16.24 4.42
C THR A 97 4.19 -15.16 4.86
N ILE A 98 3.80 -14.29 3.92
CA ILE A 98 2.90 -13.16 4.20
C ILE A 98 1.49 -13.68 4.48
N GLY A 99 0.83 -13.10 5.49
CA GLY A 99 -0.58 -13.37 5.77
C GLY A 99 -0.83 -14.41 6.85
N LEU A 100 0.14 -14.65 7.72
CA LEU A 100 0.00 -15.51 8.90
C LEU A 100 -0.52 -14.74 10.12
N TYR A 101 -0.75 -13.43 9.98
CA TYR A 101 -1.19 -12.54 11.07
C TYR A 101 -0.20 -12.50 12.23
N GLU A 102 1.09 -12.60 11.94
CA GLU A 102 2.16 -12.59 12.93
C GLU A 102 2.56 -11.16 13.31
N ASP A 103 2.77 -10.94 14.61
CA ASP A 103 3.27 -9.66 15.12
C ASP A 103 4.68 -9.38 14.58
N LEU A 104 4.90 -8.12 14.22
CA LEU A 104 6.12 -7.65 13.57
C LEU A 104 6.90 -6.75 14.50
N VAL A 105 8.23 -6.87 14.48
CA VAL A 105 9.11 -5.95 15.22
C VAL A 105 9.84 -5.08 14.21
N VAL A 106 9.73 -3.75 14.36
CA VAL A 106 10.33 -2.78 13.45
C VAL A 106 11.16 -1.78 14.26
N PRO A 107 12.35 -1.37 13.78
CA PRO A 107 13.14 -0.32 14.41
C PRO A 107 12.44 1.04 14.29
N VAL A 108 12.48 1.80 15.38
CA VAL A 108 11.97 3.16 15.44
C VAL A 108 13.12 4.11 15.24
N THR A 109 13.02 4.98 14.23
CA THR A 109 14.06 5.95 13.90
C THR A 109 13.55 7.39 13.99
N ASN A 110 14.40 8.35 13.65
CA ASN A 110 14.07 9.78 13.59
C ASN A 110 14.60 10.39 12.29
N PHE A 111 14.34 11.67 12.02
CA PHE A 111 14.86 12.41 10.86
C PHE A 111 16.40 12.44 10.79
N HIS A 112 17.06 12.25 11.93
CA HIS A 112 18.53 12.18 12.02
C HIS A 112 19.08 10.76 11.86
N ASN A 113 18.23 9.76 11.58
CA ASN A 113 18.56 8.33 11.55
C ASN A 113 19.15 7.80 12.85
N GLU A 114 18.77 8.42 13.98
CA GLU A 114 19.07 7.91 15.32
C GLU A 114 18.11 6.77 15.66
N ASP A 115 18.61 5.73 16.33
CA ASP A 115 17.82 4.56 16.74
C ASP A 115 17.14 4.83 18.09
N HIS A 116 15.81 4.82 18.10
CA HIS A 116 14.96 5.07 19.28
C HIS A 116 14.29 3.78 19.81
N GLY A 117 14.92 2.63 19.53
CA GLY A 117 14.48 1.31 19.99
C GLY A 117 13.60 0.56 19.00
N LEU A 118 12.83 -0.42 19.50
CA LEU A 118 12.00 -1.31 18.69
C LEU A 118 10.52 -1.14 19.05
N MET A 119 9.64 -1.27 18.06
CA MET A 119 8.20 -1.26 18.26
C MET A 119 7.56 -2.50 17.65
N VAL A 120 6.58 -3.06 18.39
CA VAL A 120 5.76 -4.17 17.93
C VAL A 120 4.58 -3.63 17.12
N LEU A 121 4.41 -4.13 15.90
CA LEU A 121 3.30 -3.91 15.00
C LEU A 121 2.34 -5.10 15.09
N ALA A 122 1.04 -4.82 15.26
CA ALA A 122 0.02 -5.86 15.35
C ALA A 122 -0.13 -6.64 14.04
N GLY A 123 0.06 -7.97 14.09
CA GLY A 123 -0.02 -8.85 12.93
C GLY A 123 -1.38 -8.84 12.24
N ASP A 124 -2.45 -8.62 13.00
CA ASP A 124 -3.81 -8.52 12.47
C ASP A 124 -4.02 -7.31 11.52
N VAL A 125 -3.15 -6.30 11.59
CA VAL A 125 -3.19 -5.08 10.77
C VAL A 125 -2.09 -5.07 9.72
N PHE A 126 -0.87 -5.49 10.09
CA PHE A 126 0.34 -5.36 9.29
C PHE A 126 0.80 -6.68 8.64
N ASP A 127 0.13 -7.80 8.87
CA ASP A 127 0.43 -9.09 8.24
C ASP A 127 -0.82 -9.83 7.75
N VAL A 128 -1.63 -9.15 6.95
CA VAL A 128 -2.83 -9.71 6.34
C VAL A 128 -2.51 -10.29 4.95
N PRO A 129 -3.12 -11.42 4.54
CA PRO A 129 -2.94 -11.97 3.20
C PRO A 129 -3.19 -10.94 2.10
N ILE A 130 -2.24 -10.85 1.15
CA ILE A 130 -2.27 -9.83 0.09
C ILE A 130 -3.38 -10.16 -0.92
N ARG A 131 -4.42 -9.31 -0.92
CA ARG A 131 -5.60 -9.45 -1.78
C ARG A 131 -5.77 -8.27 -2.73
N LYS A 132 -5.30 -8.46 -3.97
CA LYS A 132 -5.33 -7.45 -5.04
C LYS A 132 -6.75 -7.02 -5.43
N ASP A 133 -7.72 -7.94 -5.35
CA ASP A 133 -9.12 -7.69 -5.66
C ASP A 133 -9.76 -6.63 -4.75
N ILE A 134 -9.47 -6.69 -3.45
CA ILE A 134 -9.99 -5.74 -2.45
C ILE A 134 -9.36 -4.38 -2.64
N ILE A 135 -8.03 -4.32 -2.83
CA ILE A 135 -7.31 -3.07 -3.11
C ILE A 135 -7.93 -2.37 -4.33
N HIS A 136 -8.07 -3.08 -5.44
CA HIS A 136 -8.64 -2.53 -6.67
C HIS A 136 -10.06 -1.97 -6.47
N ARG A 137 -10.92 -2.69 -5.72
CA ARG A 137 -12.29 -2.21 -5.40
C ARG A 137 -12.26 -0.93 -4.57
N VAL A 138 -11.40 -0.86 -3.54
CA VAL A 138 -11.29 0.32 -2.67
C VAL A 138 -10.75 1.52 -3.44
N VAL A 139 -9.72 1.33 -4.28
CA VAL A 139 -9.14 2.40 -5.11
C VAL A 139 -10.16 2.93 -6.12
N ARG A 140 -10.88 2.06 -6.84
CA ARG A 140 -11.96 2.48 -7.74
C ARG A 140 -13.06 3.25 -7.03
N TRP A 141 -13.43 2.81 -5.82
CA TRP A 141 -14.38 3.52 -4.98
C TRP A 141 -13.89 4.92 -4.61
N GLN A 142 -12.63 5.06 -4.19
CA GLN A 142 -12.03 6.37 -3.86
C GLN A 142 -12.00 7.30 -5.06
N LEU A 143 -11.55 6.81 -6.22
CA LEU A 143 -11.48 7.60 -7.45
C LEU A 143 -12.85 8.03 -7.94
N ALA A 144 -13.83 7.14 -7.95
CA ALA A 144 -15.20 7.46 -8.36
C ALA A 144 -15.86 8.47 -7.41
N LYS A 145 -15.61 8.37 -6.10
CA LYS A 145 -16.12 9.31 -5.09
C LYS A 145 -15.56 10.73 -5.24
N ARG A 146 -14.34 10.88 -5.78
CA ARG A 146 -13.70 12.19 -6.02
C ARG A 146 -14.25 12.93 -7.25
N GLN A 147 -14.95 12.24 -8.15
CA GLN A 147 -15.43 12.85 -9.40
C GLN A 147 -16.67 13.73 -9.15
N GLN A 148 -16.65 14.95 -9.69
CA GLN A 148 -17.75 15.90 -9.55
C GLN A 148 -18.89 15.66 -10.56
N GLY A 149 -18.58 15.28 -11.80
CA GLY A 149 -19.58 14.93 -12.82
C GLY A 149 -20.40 16.12 -13.35
N THR A 150 -19.78 17.28 -13.58
CA THR A 150 -20.43 18.52 -14.06
C THR A 150 -20.64 18.60 -15.57
N HIS A 151 -20.39 17.51 -16.29
CA HIS A 151 -20.63 17.46 -17.73
C HIS A 151 -22.11 17.65 -18.04
N SER A 152 -22.44 18.56 -18.96
CA SER A 152 -23.82 18.81 -19.35
C SER A 152 -23.89 19.19 -20.82
N THR A 153 -24.67 18.44 -21.59
CA THR A 153 -25.08 18.81 -22.95
C THR A 153 -26.51 19.32 -22.97
N LYS A 154 -26.82 20.16 -23.96
CA LYS A 154 -28.17 20.66 -24.15
C LYS A 154 -29.05 19.60 -24.82
N THR A 155 -30.16 19.25 -24.18
CA THR A 155 -31.23 18.45 -24.80
C THR A 155 -32.06 19.32 -25.74
N ILE A 156 -32.93 18.70 -26.53
CA ILE A 156 -33.76 19.39 -27.52
C ILE A 156 -34.63 20.52 -26.92
N SER A 157 -35.05 20.36 -25.66
CA SER A 157 -35.81 21.37 -24.93
C SER A 157 -34.97 22.56 -24.47
N GLU A 158 -33.67 22.36 -24.23
CA GLU A 158 -32.74 23.36 -23.71
C GLU A 158 -32.00 24.14 -24.83
N VAL A 159 -31.98 23.60 -26.04
CA VAL A 159 -31.43 24.30 -27.20
C VAL A 159 -32.33 25.47 -27.57
N SER A 160 -31.74 26.66 -27.68
CA SER A 160 -32.42 27.87 -28.12
C SER A 160 -32.86 27.73 -29.57
N GLY A 161 -34.12 28.04 -29.84
CA GLY A 161 -34.70 27.98 -31.18
C GLY A 161 -36.22 27.90 -31.15
N THR A 162 -36.84 28.09 -32.32
CA THR A 162 -38.32 28.08 -32.42
C THR A 162 -38.89 26.68 -32.21
N GLY A 163 -40.03 26.60 -31.52
CA GLY A 163 -40.88 25.41 -31.43
C GLY A 163 -41.79 25.23 -32.65
N ARG A 164 -41.83 26.21 -33.56
CA ARG A 164 -42.67 26.16 -34.76
C ARG A 164 -42.15 25.10 -35.73
N LYS A 165 -43.08 24.35 -36.32
CA LYS A 165 -42.78 23.38 -37.37
C LYS A 165 -42.13 24.08 -38.57
N PRO A 166 -40.97 23.62 -39.07
CA PRO A 166 -40.21 24.35 -40.09
C PRO A 166 -40.93 24.46 -41.44
N TRP A 167 -41.64 23.40 -41.84
CA TRP A 167 -42.46 23.39 -43.05
C TRP A 167 -43.63 22.39 -42.95
N GLN A 168 -44.56 22.48 -43.91
CA GLN A 168 -45.73 21.61 -44.00
C GLN A 168 -45.34 20.13 -44.16
N GLN A 169 -46.22 19.23 -43.72
CA GLN A 169 -45.95 17.79 -43.70
C GLN A 169 -45.75 17.16 -45.10
N LYS A 170 -46.34 17.76 -46.14
CA LYS A 170 -46.33 17.31 -47.53
C LYS A 170 -46.24 18.54 -48.46
N GLY A 171 -45.94 18.32 -49.74
CA GLY A 171 -45.95 19.35 -50.79
C GLY A 171 -44.58 19.91 -51.21
N LEU A 172 -43.58 19.86 -50.33
CA LEU A 172 -42.25 20.47 -50.57
C LEU A 172 -41.16 19.53 -51.13
N GLY A 173 -41.41 18.22 -51.20
CA GLY A 173 -40.42 17.23 -51.65
C GLY A 173 -39.21 17.03 -50.71
N ARG A 174 -39.16 17.72 -49.56
CA ARG A 174 -38.10 17.59 -48.54
C ARG A 174 -38.43 16.51 -47.52
N ALA A 175 -37.40 16.06 -46.77
CA ALA A 175 -37.59 15.22 -45.59
C ALA A 175 -38.55 15.88 -44.58
N ARG A 176 -39.28 15.07 -43.82
CA ARG A 176 -40.28 15.53 -42.85
C ARG A 176 -39.59 15.83 -41.52
N HIS A 177 -39.79 17.04 -40.99
CA HIS A 177 -39.23 17.44 -39.70
C HIS A 177 -40.25 18.13 -38.81
N GLY A 178 -40.16 17.87 -37.50
CA GLY A 178 -40.96 18.53 -36.47
C GLY A 178 -40.32 19.80 -35.91
N SER A 179 -38.99 19.84 -35.80
CA SER A 179 -38.23 20.99 -35.30
C SER A 179 -36.84 21.03 -35.94
N LEU A 180 -36.26 22.23 -36.06
CA LEU A 180 -34.85 22.42 -36.48
C LEU A 180 -33.84 22.18 -35.34
N ARG A 181 -34.30 22.00 -34.11
CA ARG A 181 -33.44 21.72 -32.94
C ARG A 181 -33.07 20.24 -32.82
N GLY A 182 -33.51 19.41 -33.76
CA GLY A 182 -33.20 17.98 -33.78
C GLY A 182 -31.70 17.70 -33.97
N PRO A 183 -31.21 16.55 -33.50
CA PRO A 183 -29.78 16.21 -33.51
C PRO A 183 -29.15 16.09 -34.91
N GLN A 184 -29.97 15.81 -35.92
CA GLN A 184 -29.52 15.72 -37.31
C GLN A 184 -29.18 17.09 -37.92
N PHE A 185 -29.62 18.19 -37.28
CA PHE A 185 -29.38 19.54 -37.75
C PHE A 185 -28.13 20.14 -37.10
N ARG A 186 -27.42 20.97 -37.85
CA ARG A 186 -26.30 21.76 -37.32
C ARG A 186 -26.80 22.73 -36.24
N GLY A 187 -26.16 22.72 -35.08
CA GLY A 187 -26.59 23.52 -33.92
C GLY A 187 -27.79 22.93 -33.18
N GLY A 188 -28.24 21.72 -33.56
CA GLY A 188 -29.27 20.97 -32.85
C GLY A 188 -28.77 20.33 -31.55
N ALA A 189 -29.67 19.64 -30.86
CA ALA A 189 -29.39 19.03 -29.57
C ALA A 189 -28.54 17.76 -29.65
N THR A 190 -27.88 17.43 -28.54
CA THR A 190 -27.18 16.14 -28.38
C THR A 190 -28.15 15.10 -27.84
N MET A 191 -28.36 13.97 -28.54
CA MET A 191 -29.33 12.94 -28.11
C MET A 191 -28.89 12.17 -26.87
N HIS A 192 -27.75 11.49 -26.94
CA HIS A 192 -27.19 10.70 -25.84
C HIS A 192 -25.98 11.42 -25.23
N GLY A 193 -26.15 12.72 -25.04
CA GLY A 193 -25.13 13.55 -24.43
C GLY A 193 -25.13 13.40 -22.91
N PRO A 194 -23.96 13.62 -22.28
CA PRO A 194 -23.82 13.48 -20.84
C PRO A 194 -24.65 14.55 -20.08
N LYS A 195 -25.27 14.14 -18.98
CA LYS A 195 -25.97 15.02 -18.03
C LYS A 195 -25.32 14.98 -16.66
N PRO A 196 -25.36 16.08 -15.88
CA PRO A 196 -24.69 16.13 -14.59
C PRO A 196 -25.18 14.99 -13.70
N ARG A 197 -24.25 14.19 -13.20
CA ARG A 197 -24.54 13.01 -12.37
C ARG A 197 -23.42 12.74 -11.39
N SER A 198 -23.75 12.12 -10.26
CA SER A 198 -22.73 11.60 -9.36
C SER A 198 -22.18 10.27 -9.88
N HIS A 199 -20.87 10.10 -9.79
CA HIS A 199 -20.18 8.82 -10.05
C HIS A 199 -19.94 8.01 -8.77
N ALA A 200 -20.28 8.56 -7.61
CA ALA A 200 -19.99 7.93 -6.33
C ALA A 200 -20.89 6.70 -6.10
N PHE A 201 -20.27 5.60 -5.69
CA PHE A 201 -20.97 4.42 -5.19
C PHE A 201 -20.54 4.11 -3.76
N LYS A 202 -21.31 3.30 -3.03
CA LYS A 202 -21.03 2.93 -1.63
C LYS A 202 -20.21 1.64 -1.56
N LEU A 203 -19.35 1.54 -0.56
CA LEU A 203 -18.57 0.34 -0.24
C LEU A 203 -18.65 0.04 1.27
N ASN A 204 -18.82 -1.24 1.62
CA ASN A 204 -19.01 -1.69 3.00
C ASN A 204 -17.86 -1.20 3.90
N LYS A 205 -18.19 -0.73 5.11
CA LYS A 205 -17.22 -0.23 6.10
C LYS A 205 -16.09 -1.25 6.37
N LYS A 206 -16.45 -2.54 6.50
CA LYS A 206 -15.50 -3.66 6.69
C LYS A 206 -14.53 -3.83 5.52
N VAL A 207 -15.02 -3.75 4.28
CA VAL A 207 -14.18 -3.87 3.07
C VAL A 207 -13.19 -2.70 2.97
N ARG A 208 -13.60 -1.49 3.37
CA ARG A 208 -12.73 -0.31 3.41
C ARG A 208 -11.59 -0.47 4.42
N ARG A 209 -11.90 -0.94 5.64
CA ARG A 209 -10.88 -1.23 6.66
C ARG A 209 -9.94 -2.35 6.22
N LEU A 210 -10.48 -3.44 5.66
CA LEU A 210 -9.69 -4.55 5.15
C LEU A 210 -8.74 -4.11 4.03
N GLY A 211 -9.19 -3.27 3.09
CA GLY A 211 -8.30 -2.73 2.05
C GLY A 211 -7.17 -1.87 2.61
N LEU A 212 -7.39 -1.16 3.72
CA LEU A 212 -6.34 -0.41 4.41
C LEU A 212 -5.33 -1.35 5.10
N LYS A 213 -5.82 -2.38 5.80
CA LYS A 213 -4.95 -3.42 6.41
C LYS A 213 -4.04 -4.07 5.35
N ILE A 214 -4.62 -4.50 4.23
CA ILE A 214 -3.85 -5.13 3.14
C ILE A 214 -2.81 -4.16 2.56
N ALA A 215 -3.15 -2.87 2.40
CA ALA A 215 -2.20 -1.88 1.90
C ALA A 215 -1.01 -1.67 2.87
N LEU A 216 -1.28 -1.58 4.17
CA LEU A 216 -0.23 -1.49 5.19
C LEU A 216 0.63 -2.76 5.25
N SER A 217 -0.02 -3.93 5.15
CA SER A 217 0.68 -5.22 5.14
C SER A 217 1.62 -5.34 3.94
N ALA A 218 1.18 -4.89 2.76
CA ALA A 218 2.03 -4.85 1.57
C ALA A 218 3.24 -3.91 1.76
N CYS A 219 3.04 -2.71 2.30
CA CYS A 219 4.14 -1.78 2.58
C CYS A 219 5.14 -2.33 3.61
N ALA A 220 4.64 -3.00 4.65
CA ALA A 220 5.47 -3.64 5.66
C ALA A 220 6.25 -4.83 5.09
N ALA A 221 5.62 -5.68 4.28
CA ALA A 221 6.26 -6.81 3.61
C ALA A 221 7.35 -6.37 2.62
N GLU A 222 7.16 -5.24 1.95
CA GLU A 222 8.16 -4.65 1.05
C GLU A 222 9.27 -3.89 1.79
N GLY A 223 9.21 -3.75 3.11
CA GLY A 223 10.19 -2.98 3.91
C GLY A 223 10.15 -1.47 3.65
N LYS A 224 9.07 -0.95 3.07
CA LYS A 224 8.89 0.47 2.71
C LYS A 224 8.18 1.28 3.80
N LEU A 225 7.76 0.61 4.86
CA LEU A 225 7.17 1.20 6.05
C LEU A 225 8.29 1.54 7.04
N LEU A 226 8.44 2.82 7.37
CA LEU A 226 9.34 3.30 8.42
C LEU A 226 8.53 3.87 9.58
N VAL A 227 8.95 3.57 10.81
CA VAL A 227 8.30 4.06 12.01
C VAL A 227 9.20 5.10 12.66
N PHE A 228 8.63 6.28 12.89
CA PHE A 228 9.30 7.38 13.55
C PHE A 228 8.83 7.52 15.00
N GLU A 229 9.71 7.91 15.91
CA GLU A 229 9.27 8.25 17.27
C GLU A 229 8.33 9.46 17.22
N ASP A 230 8.80 10.56 16.62
CA ASP A 230 8.05 11.79 16.42
C ASP A 230 8.37 12.40 15.04
N LEU A 231 7.44 13.22 14.53
CA LEU A 231 7.56 13.92 13.24
C LEU A 231 7.86 15.42 13.42
N GLU A 232 8.40 15.81 14.58
CA GLU A 232 8.79 17.19 14.84
C GLU A 232 10.06 17.60 14.10
N VAL A 233 10.03 18.80 13.51
CA VAL A 233 11.17 19.39 12.81
C VAL A 233 11.57 20.68 13.52
N PRO A 234 12.87 20.91 13.79
CA PRO A 234 13.29 22.09 14.56
C PRO A 234 12.92 23.41 13.86
N THR A 235 13.04 23.45 12.54
CA THR A 235 12.76 24.64 11.71
C THR A 235 11.87 24.30 10.51
N HIS A 236 11.06 25.27 10.06
CA HIS A 236 10.14 25.13 8.91
C HIS A 236 10.86 25.18 7.54
N LYS A 237 12.18 24.92 7.50
CA LYS A 237 12.98 25.00 6.26
C LYS A 237 12.79 23.73 5.44
N THR A 238 12.35 23.88 4.20
CA THR A 238 12.16 22.78 3.24
C THR A 238 13.46 21.99 3.01
N LYS A 239 14.62 22.65 3.06
CA LYS A 239 15.95 22.04 2.91
C LYS A 239 16.17 20.86 3.88
N ASN A 240 15.64 20.92 5.09
CA ASN A 240 15.81 19.84 6.07
C ASN A 240 15.14 18.55 5.57
N ILE A 241 13.91 18.67 5.08
CA ILE A 241 13.15 17.53 4.53
C ILE A 241 13.79 17.02 3.23
N VAL A 242 14.23 17.92 2.36
CA VAL A 242 14.91 17.54 1.11
C VAL A 242 16.20 16.77 1.40
N ASN A 243 17.01 17.24 2.35
CA ASN A 243 18.24 16.56 2.75
C ASN A 243 17.94 15.15 3.29
N TYR A 244 16.90 15.01 4.12
CA TYR A 244 16.47 13.72 4.64
C TYR A 244 16.00 12.77 3.51
N VAL A 245 15.16 13.24 2.60
CA VAL A 245 14.70 12.44 1.44
C VAL A 245 15.88 11.99 0.57
N ASN A 246 16.90 12.84 0.40
CA ASN A 246 18.11 12.49 -0.36
C ASN A 246 18.98 11.44 0.33
N GLN A 247 18.93 11.32 1.66
CA GLN A 247 19.62 10.27 2.41
C GLN A 247 18.92 8.91 2.28
N MET A 248 17.61 8.92 2.02
CA MET A 248 16.85 7.70 1.78
C MET A 248 17.12 7.18 0.36
N GLU A 249 17.86 6.09 0.27
CA GLU A 249 18.04 5.40 -1.02
C GLU A 249 16.70 4.85 -1.53
N ASN A 250 16.54 4.81 -2.86
CA ASN A 250 15.41 4.18 -3.56
C ASN A 250 14.00 4.75 -3.33
N THR A 251 13.87 5.94 -2.74
CA THR A 251 12.57 6.62 -2.55
C THR A 251 12.34 7.73 -3.57
N LYS A 252 11.26 7.69 -4.35
CA LYS A 252 10.87 8.82 -5.23
C LYS A 252 9.75 9.65 -4.62
N LYS A 253 8.81 9.01 -3.92
CA LYS A 253 7.67 9.68 -3.27
C LYS A 253 7.51 9.20 -1.84
N LEU A 254 7.36 10.16 -0.93
CA LEU A 254 7.28 9.96 0.51
C LEU A 254 5.91 10.38 1.05
N LEU A 255 5.28 9.52 1.83
CA LEU A 255 4.07 9.84 2.58
C LEU A 255 4.38 9.85 4.08
N LEU A 256 4.29 11.02 4.71
CA LEU A 256 4.40 11.18 6.16
C LEU A 256 3.00 11.11 6.78
N VAL A 257 2.84 10.30 7.82
CA VAL A 257 1.59 10.15 8.55
C VAL A 257 1.79 10.45 10.02
N ASP A 258 1.11 11.49 10.48
CA ASP A 258 1.13 11.92 11.88
C ASP A 258 -0.13 11.48 12.63
N GLY A 259 -0.02 11.21 13.92
CA GLY A 259 -1.12 10.71 14.73
C GLY A 259 -2.19 11.76 14.98
N GLY A 260 -1.76 13.00 15.23
CA GLY A 260 -2.57 14.14 15.62
C GLY A 260 -2.78 15.21 14.54
N PRO A 261 -3.09 16.45 14.95
CA PRO A 261 -3.04 17.59 14.06
C PRO A 261 -1.59 17.81 13.59
N ILE A 262 -1.42 18.03 12.29
CA ILE A 262 -0.10 18.19 11.70
C ILE A 262 0.59 19.41 12.31
N ASN A 263 1.81 19.22 12.82
CA ASN A 263 2.66 20.31 13.29
C ASN A 263 2.87 21.37 12.19
N GLU A 264 2.68 22.66 12.53
CA GLU A 264 2.77 23.77 11.59
C GLU A 264 4.12 23.83 10.88
N LYS A 265 5.22 23.54 11.60
CA LYS A 265 6.56 23.54 11.02
C LYS A 265 6.70 22.46 9.94
N LEU A 266 6.21 21.25 10.23
CA LEU A 266 6.23 20.13 9.30
C LEU A 266 5.37 20.44 8.06
N LYS A 267 4.18 21.00 8.27
CA LYS A 267 3.28 21.42 7.17
C LYS A 267 3.95 22.44 6.25
N LEU A 268 4.54 23.50 6.81
CA LEU A 268 5.22 24.55 6.03
C LEU A 268 6.47 24.01 5.31
N ALA A 269 7.20 23.09 5.94
CA ALA A 269 8.38 22.47 5.34
C ALA A 269 8.06 21.53 4.18
N THR A 270 6.85 20.96 4.14
CA THR A 270 6.45 19.93 3.16
C THR A 270 5.53 20.45 2.06
N GLN A 271 4.70 21.46 2.31
CA GLN A 271 3.67 21.94 1.36
C GLN A 271 4.19 22.33 -0.03
N ASN A 272 5.47 22.73 -0.13
CA ASN A 272 6.08 23.13 -1.41
C ASN A 272 6.71 21.95 -2.17
N LEU A 273 6.81 20.77 -1.55
CA LEU A 273 7.43 19.58 -2.13
C LEU A 273 6.36 18.71 -2.79
N HIS A 274 6.45 18.50 -4.10
CA HIS A 274 5.47 17.71 -4.85
C HIS A 274 5.54 16.20 -4.61
N TYR A 275 6.67 15.72 -4.11
CA TYR A 275 6.94 14.30 -3.85
C TYR A 275 6.81 13.91 -2.37
N VAL A 276 6.64 14.88 -1.46
CA VAL A 276 6.39 14.62 -0.04
C VAL A 276 5.00 15.09 0.32
N ASN A 277 4.15 14.17 0.80
CA ASN A 277 2.83 14.52 1.30
C ASN A 277 2.73 14.21 2.79
N VAL A 278 2.02 15.05 3.53
CA VAL A 278 1.74 14.85 4.95
C VAL A 278 0.24 14.66 5.14
N LEU A 279 -0.14 13.60 5.84
CA LEU A 279 -1.53 13.33 6.20
C LEU A 279 -1.64 13.07 7.71
N PRO A 280 -2.75 13.49 8.35
CA PRO A 280 -3.06 12.98 9.68
C PRO A 280 -3.57 11.52 9.57
N SER A 281 -3.44 10.75 10.64
CA SER A 281 -3.84 9.34 10.73
C SER A 281 -5.31 9.09 10.35
N ILE A 282 -6.18 10.06 10.67
CA ILE A 282 -7.60 10.07 10.28
C ILE A 282 -7.80 10.13 8.75
N GLY A 283 -6.92 10.83 8.03
CA GLY A 283 -6.97 11.01 6.58
C GLY A 283 -6.27 9.91 5.78
N LEU A 284 -5.71 8.90 6.45
CA LEU A 284 -4.98 7.82 5.80
C LEU A 284 -5.90 7.03 4.86
N ASN A 285 -5.43 6.83 3.63
CA ASN A 285 -6.23 6.25 2.57
C ASN A 285 -5.40 5.34 1.66
N VAL A 286 -6.04 4.29 1.12
CA VAL A 286 -5.37 3.28 0.28
C VAL A 286 -4.71 3.87 -0.97
N TYR A 287 -5.40 4.78 -1.67
CA TYR A 287 -4.85 5.42 -2.87
C TYR A 287 -3.53 6.17 -2.59
N SER A 288 -3.47 6.95 -1.52
CA SER A 288 -2.26 7.68 -1.13
C SER A 288 -1.14 6.72 -0.76
N ILE A 289 -1.41 5.64 -0.02
CA ILE A 289 -0.38 4.63 0.30
C ILE A 289 0.22 4.06 -0.99
N LEU A 290 -0.61 3.67 -1.96
CA LEU A 290 -0.14 3.09 -3.23
C LEU A 290 0.52 4.09 -4.19
N GLN A 291 0.21 5.38 -4.05
CA GLN A 291 0.78 6.42 -4.90
C GLN A 291 2.23 6.78 -4.49
N HIS A 292 2.60 6.50 -3.24
CA HIS A 292 3.91 6.80 -2.68
C HIS A 292 4.74 5.52 -2.58
N ASP A 293 6.05 5.67 -2.63
CA ASP A 293 6.94 4.52 -2.54
C ASP A 293 7.17 4.17 -1.07
N THR A 294 7.48 5.17 -0.24
CA THR A 294 7.73 4.97 1.19
C THR A 294 6.67 5.63 2.05
N LEU A 295 6.33 4.94 3.13
CA LEU A 295 5.38 5.35 4.12
C LEU A 295 6.11 5.52 5.45
N VAL A 296 6.16 6.74 5.96
CA VAL A 296 6.71 7.04 7.29
C VAL A 296 5.54 7.35 8.21
N MET A 297 5.47 6.67 9.34
CA MET A 297 4.42 6.85 10.34
C MET A 297 5.02 7.20 11.68
N SER A 298 4.46 8.19 12.39
CA SER A 298 4.80 8.38 13.80
C SER A 298 4.30 7.22 14.67
N ARG A 299 4.94 6.97 15.80
CA ARG A 299 4.54 5.97 16.78
C ARG A 299 3.09 6.18 17.23
N ASP A 300 2.70 7.43 17.48
CA ASP A 300 1.31 7.80 17.78
C ASP A 300 0.36 7.44 16.62
N ALA A 301 0.74 7.70 15.37
CA ALA A 301 -0.07 7.33 14.20
C ALA A 301 -0.33 5.83 14.11
N VAL A 302 0.70 5.01 14.38
CA VAL A 302 0.56 3.54 14.37
C VAL A 302 -0.42 3.10 15.45
N ASN A 303 -0.25 3.57 16.70
CA ASN A 303 -1.13 3.21 17.81
C ASN A 303 -2.60 3.55 17.52
N ARG A 304 -2.88 4.77 17.03
CA ARG A 304 -4.24 5.20 16.66
C ARG A 304 -4.84 4.39 15.53
N ILE A 305 -4.02 3.96 14.57
CA ILE A 305 -4.49 3.13 13.46
C ILE A 305 -4.83 1.73 13.94
N VAL A 306 -4.00 1.13 14.80
CA VAL A 306 -4.26 -0.16 15.42
C VAL A 306 -5.56 -0.10 16.23
N GLU A 307 -5.71 0.90 17.11
CA GLU A 307 -6.93 1.14 17.88
C GLU A 307 -8.16 1.27 16.97
N ARG A 308 -8.06 2.07 15.89
CA ARG A 308 -9.15 2.23 14.91
C ARG A 308 -9.51 0.92 14.20
N MET A 309 -8.57 0.01 14.03
CA MET A 309 -8.82 -1.29 13.41
C MET A 309 -9.46 -2.29 14.37
N HIS A 310 -9.06 -2.27 15.65
CA HIS A 310 -9.60 -3.13 16.71
C HIS A 310 -10.98 -2.68 17.19
N THR A 311 -11.23 -1.38 17.26
CA THR A 311 -12.54 -0.84 17.66
C THR A 311 -13.65 -1.37 16.74
N PRO A 312 -14.71 -2.01 17.27
CA PRO A 312 -15.77 -2.58 16.46
C PRO A 312 -16.50 -1.49 15.67
N ILE A 313 -16.92 -1.84 14.45
CA ILE A 313 -17.70 -0.92 13.62
C ILE A 313 -19.11 -0.85 14.20
N SER A 314 -19.48 0.29 14.81
CA SER A 314 -20.87 0.58 15.13
C SER A 314 -21.70 0.62 13.83
N ARG A 315 -22.85 -0.06 13.87
CA ARG A 315 -23.75 -0.18 12.73
C ARG A 315 -24.27 1.20 12.34
#